data_AF-A0A453CF93-F1
#
_entry.id   AF-A0A453CF93-F1
#
_cell.length_a   1.000
_cell.length_b   1.000
_cell.length_c   1.000
_cell.angle_alpha   90.00
_cell.angle_beta   90.00
_cell.angle_gamma   90.00
#
_symmetry.space_group_name_H-M   'P 1'
#
loop_
_entity.id
_entity.type
_entity.pdbx_description
1 polymer ?
#
loop_
_entity_poly.entity_id
_entity_poly.type
_entity_poly.pdbx_seq_one_letter_code
_entity_poly.pdbx_strand_id
1 'polypeptide(L)'
;IWYPESLMRIMGADCIIATLGTFHKHLRTLVLRLFGPENLRVVLLHEVQQTAQASLLSWLGHPSIEVKEATITAKRLISYDSSSSDGKLWKQFDGRKNVMKILKELLNERKKATCWESVDFIDILIDDLKDKKTLMNEKIALDLLFLLLFAGFETTSSGITATLKFLTGDPKALQELTEEHNNIRKRRANPDSEITWEEYKSMKFTSHVIHEALRLANIAPVMFRKATEEVHIKVQCVHPPCRYY
;
A
#
# COMPACT_ATOMS: atom_id res chain seq x y z
N ILE A 1 10.23 12.07 -12.46
CA ILE A 1 8.86 12.42 -12.02
C ILE A 1 8.99 13.73 -11.24
N TRP A 2 8.03 14.64 -11.38
CA TRP A 2 8.02 15.90 -10.64
C TRP A 2 6.69 15.99 -9.91
N TYR A 3 6.61 16.61 -8.74
CA TYR A 3 5.34 16.82 -8.05
C TYR A 3 5.27 18.25 -7.48
N PRO A 4 4.07 18.82 -7.32
CA PRO A 4 3.90 20.14 -6.74
C PRO A 4 4.47 20.24 -5.31
N GLU A 5 4.98 21.41 -4.95
CA GLU A 5 5.54 21.66 -3.61
C GLU A 5 4.53 21.42 -2.49
N SER A 6 3.24 21.67 -2.73
CA SER A 6 2.16 21.38 -1.79
C SER A 6 2.10 19.88 -1.45
N LEU A 7 2.21 19.01 -2.45
CA LEU A 7 2.24 17.57 -2.25
C LEU A 7 3.55 17.15 -1.56
N MET A 8 4.69 17.70 -1.97
CA MET A 8 5.99 17.39 -1.35
C MET A 8 6.07 17.84 0.12
N ARG A 9 5.35 18.90 0.50
CA ARG A 9 5.21 19.34 1.90
C ARG A 9 4.48 18.31 2.76
N ILE A 10 3.54 17.57 2.17
CA ILE A 10 2.74 16.55 2.84
C ILE A 10 3.45 15.19 2.82
N MET A 11 4.06 14.81 1.70
CA MET A 11 4.68 13.48 1.54
C MET A 11 6.13 13.44 2.06
N GLY A 12 6.80 14.58 2.11
CA GLY A 12 8.23 14.71 2.40
C GLY A 12 9.02 14.89 1.11
N ALA A 13 9.94 15.86 1.08
CA ALA A 13 10.71 16.19 -0.12
C ALA A 13 11.82 15.17 -0.44
N ASP A 14 12.17 14.29 0.50
CA ASP A 14 13.28 13.33 0.35
C ASP A 14 12.83 11.87 0.22
N CYS A 15 11.54 11.64 -0.02
CA CYS A 15 11.00 10.28 -0.22
C CYS A 15 11.20 9.79 -1.68
N ILE A 16 10.94 8.50 -1.91
CA ILE A 16 11.21 7.82 -3.19
C ILE A 16 10.62 8.56 -4.40
N ILE A 17 9.45 9.18 -4.28
CA ILE A 17 8.79 9.92 -5.39
C ILE A 17 9.51 11.21 -5.82
N ALA A 18 10.36 11.77 -4.95
CA ALA A 18 11.14 12.98 -5.22
C ALA A 18 12.59 12.65 -5.62
N THR A 19 13.11 11.50 -5.21
CA THR A 19 14.46 11.04 -5.57
C THR A 19 14.52 10.57 -7.03
N LEU A 20 15.67 10.78 -7.68
CA LEU A 20 15.93 10.31 -9.05
C LEU A 20 17.23 9.48 -9.10
N GLY A 21 17.41 8.73 -10.19
CA GLY A 21 18.67 8.03 -10.46
C GLY A 21 18.91 6.81 -9.58
N THR A 22 20.17 6.62 -9.18
CA THR A 22 20.64 5.43 -8.43
C THR A 22 20.02 5.34 -7.04
N PHE A 23 19.79 6.47 -6.37
CA PHE A 23 19.20 6.46 -5.05
C PHE A 23 17.71 6.06 -5.08
N HIS A 24 16.95 6.53 -6.07
CA HIS A 24 15.58 6.04 -6.30
C HIS A 24 15.58 4.51 -6.52
N LYS A 25 16.52 3.98 -7.31
CA LYS A 25 16.65 2.53 -7.52
C LYS A 25 16.91 1.80 -6.21
N HIS A 26 17.79 2.33 -5.37
CA HIS A 26 18.08 1.79 -4.03
C HIS A 26 16.83 1.73 -3.14
N LEU A 27 16.13 2.87 -2.98
CA LEU A 27 14.90 2.93 -2.20
C LEU A 27 13.82 1.97 -2.73
N ARG A 28 13.69 1.86 -4.07
CA ARG A 28 12.78 0.89 -4.70
C ARG A 28 13.14 -0.54 -4.33
N THR A 29 14.43 -0.89 -4.35
CA THR A 29 14.91 -2.22 -3.95
C THR A 29 14.54 -2.53 -2.51
N LEU A 30 14.69 -1.59 -1.58
CA LEU A 30 14.28 -1.77 -0.18
C LEU A 30 12.78 -2.07 -0.08
N VAL A 31 11.93 -1.29 -0.77
CA VAL A 31 10.47 -1.52 -0.76
C VAL A 31 10.11 -2.88 -1.37
N LEU A 32 10.80 -3.29 -2.45
CA LEU A 32 10.59 -4.60 -3.08
C LEU A 32 11.05 -5.77 -2.21
N ARG A 33 11.90 -5.56 -1.19
CA ARG A 33 12.18 -6.59 -0.18
C ARG A 33 10.94 -6.88 0.66
N LEU A 34 9.99 -5.94 0.79
CA LEU A 34 8.76 -6.15 1.55
C LEU A 34 7.61 -6.62 0.66
N PHE A 35 7.41 -5.97 -0.48
CA PHE A 35 6.29 -6.23 -1.40
C PHE A 35 6.71 -6.97 -2.67
N GLY A 36 7.83 -7.70 -2.60
CA GLY A 36 8.33 -8.52 -3.71
C GLY A 36 7.47 -9.76 -3.95
N PRO A 37 7.61 -10.42 -5.12
CA PRO A 37 6.76 -11.55 -5.51
C PRO A 37 6.81 -12.72 -4.51
N GLU A 38 7.97 -13.00 -3.92
CA GLU A 38 8.11 -14.08 -2.94
C GLU A 38 7.36 -13.76 -1.64
N ASN A 39 7.53 -12.55 -1.10
CA ASN A 39 6.80 -12.13 0.10
C ASN A 39 5.30 -11.97 -0.15
N LEU A 40 4.90 -11.55 -1.36
CA LEU A 40 3.49 -11.54 -1.77
C LEU A 40 2.88 -12.93 -1.67
N ARG A 41 3.60 -13.94 -2.15
CA ARG A 41 3.15 -15.32 -2.18
C ARG A 41 3.15 -15.98 -0.80
N VAL A 42 4.22 -15.85 -0.04
CA VAL A 42 4.48 -16.65 1.16
C VAL A 42 3.93 -16.00 2.43
N VAL A 43 3.88 -14.68 2.48
CA VAL A 43 3.55 -13.94 3.71
C VAL A 43 2.28 -13.10 3.53
N LEU A 44 2.28 -12.20 2.54
CA LEU A 44 1.23 -11.20 2.42
C LEU A 44 -0.12 -11.80 2.05
N LEU A 45 -0.16 -12.86 1.23
CA LEU A 45 -1.42 -13.51 0.87
C LEU A 45 -2.19 -13.98 2.12
N HIS A 46 -1.49 -14.62 3.06
CA HIS A 46 -2.07 -15.12 4.31
C HIS A 46 -2.46 -13.97 5.24
N GLU A 47 -1.59 -12.97 5.40
CA GLU A 47 -1.90 -11.79 6.23
C GLU A 47 -3.10 -11.00 5.69
N VAL A 48 -3.22 -10.85 4.36
CA VAL A 48 -4.35 -10.19 3.70
C VAL A 48 -5.64 -10.94 4.00
N GLN A 49 -5.64 -12.28 3.85
CA GLN A 49 -6.80 -13.09 4.14
C GLN A 49 -7.22 -12.96 5.61
N GLN A 50 -6.28 -13.12 6.56
CA GLN A 50 -6.57 -13.04 7.99
C GLN A 50 -7.14 -11.66 8.36
N THR A 51 -6.57 -10.60 7.80
CA THR A 51 -7.05 -9.23 8.01
C THR A 51 -8.45 -9.05 7.45
N ALA A 52 -8.70 -9.48 6.21
CA ALA A 52 -9.99 -9.37 5.57
C ALA A 52 -11.07 -10.15 6.34
N GLN A 53 -10.75 -11.35 6.84
CA GLN A 53 -11.64 -12.13 7.68
C GLN A 53 -11.95 -11.41 8.99
N ALA A 54 -10.94 -10.89 9.69
CA ALA A 54 -11.14 -10.15 10.94
C ALA A 54 -12.01 -8.90 10.72
N SER A 55 -11.77 -8.15 9.64
CA SER A 55 -12.61 -7.02 9.23
C SER A 55 -14.05 -7.46 8.97
N LEU A 56 -14.29 -8.47 8.13
CA LEU A 56 -15.63 -8.97 7.82
C LEU A 56 -16.37 -9.53 9.05
N LEU A 57 -15.65 -10.12 10.01
CA LEU A 57 -16.25 -10.56 11.28
C LEU A 57 -16.60 -9.38 12.18
N SER A 58 -15.76 -8.33 12.22
CA SER A 58 -16.04 -7.11 12.98
C SER A 58 -17.28 -6.35 12.47
N TRP A 59 -17.68 -6.65 11.23
CA TRP A 59 -18.85 -6.06 10.57
C TRP A 59 -20.17 -6.71 11.01
N LEU A 60 -20.12 -7.90 11.60
CA LEU A 60 -21.30 -8.60 12.08
C LEU A 60 -21.99 -7.80 13.20
N GLY A 61 -23.28 -7.49 13.02
CA GLY A 61 -24.08 -6.76 14.01
C GLY A 61 -24.09 -5.23 13.84
N HIS A 62 -23.38 -4.68 12.86
CA HIS A 62 -23.42 -3.25 12.55
C HIS A 62 -24.34 -2.96 11.34
N PRO A 63 -25.32 -2.04 11.45
CA PRO A 63 -26.28 -1.74 10.38
C PRO A 63 -25.66 -0.96 9.21
N SER A 64 -24.52 -0.31 9.44
CA SER A 64 -23.79 0.48 8.45
C SER A 64 -22.31 0.45 8.78
N ILE A 65 -21.47 0.40 7.75
CA ILE A 65 -20.04 0.18 7.91
C ILE A 65 -19.30 1.14 7.00
N GLU A 66 -18.31 1.83 7.55
CA GLU A 66 -17.37 2.62 6.78
C GLU A 66 -16.19 1.72 6.39
N VAL A 67 -15.99 1.52 5.09
CA VAL A 67 -14.88 0.72 4.57
C VAL A 67 -13.61 1.56 4.69
N LYS A 68 -12.79 1.29 5.71
CA LYS A 68 -11.47 1.90 5.92
C LYS A 68 -10.45 0.79 6.12
N GLU A 69 -9.67 0.49 5.09
CA GLU A 69 -8.66 -0.57 5.18
C GLU A 69 -7.25 -0.04 4.88
N ALA A 70 -6.35 -0.17 5.86
CA ALA A 70 -4.89 -0.07 5.71
C ALA A 70 -4.12 -0.98 6.68
N THR A 71 -4.80 -1.91 7.33
CA THR A 71 -4.25 -2.70 8.42
C THR A 71 -3.03 -3.50 7.97
N ILE A 72 -3.02 -4.05 6.74
CA ILE A 72 -1.89 -4.83 6.21
C ILE A 72 -0.65 -3.96 5.99
N THR A 73 -0.79 -2.78 5.38
CA THR A 73 0.33 -1.89 5.14
C THR A 73 0.96 -1.42 6.46
N ALA A 74 0.14 -1.05 7.45
CA ALA A 74 0.65 -0.68 8.76
C ALA A 74 1.29 -1.86 9.50
N LYS A 75 0.70 -3.05 9.44
CA LYS A 75 1.27 -4.27 10.02
C LYS A 75 2.67 -4.56 9.46
N ARG A 76 2.85 -4.48 8.14
CA ARG A 76 4.14 -4.78 7.50
C ARG A 76 5.18 -3.68 7.63
N LEU A 77 4.75 -2.42 7.73
CA LEU A 77 5.69 -1.30 7.83
C LEU A 77 6.15 -1.04 9.25
N ILE A 78 5.27 -1.21 10.24
CA ILE A 78 5.50 -0.77 11.62
C ILE A 78 5.05 -1.79 12.68
N SER A 79 4.80 -3.05 12.29
CA SER A 79 4.27 -4.11 13.18
C SER A 79 2.97 -3.71 13.89
N TYR A 80 2.17 -2.85 13.28
CA TYR A 80 0.90 -2.40 13.87
C TYR A 80 -0.15 -3.51 13.85
N ASP A 81 -0.82 -3.71 14.98
CA ASP A 81 -1.98 -4.58 15.11
C ASP A 81 -3.22 -3.75 15.43
N SER A 82 -4.24 -3.83 14.56
CA SER A 82 -5.51 -3.12 14.76
C SER A 82 -6.38 -3.73 15.86
N SER A 83 -6.07 -4.93 16.34
CA SER A 83 -6.81 -5.58 17.44
C SER A 83 -6.36 -5.09 18.82
N SER A 84 -5.12 -4.61 18.95
CA SER A 84 -4.53 -4.14 20.22
C SER A 84 -4.63 -2.62 20.43
N SER A 85 -4.89 -1.87 19.36
CA SER A 85 -5.11 -0.42 19.39
C SER A 85 -6.54 -0.16 18.92
N ASP A 86 -7.37 0.53 19.70
CA ASP A 86 -8.81 0.85 19.50
C ASP A 86 -9.17 1.57 18.15
N GLY A 87 -8.59 1.18 17.01
CA GLY A 87 -8.66 1.88 15.73
C GLY A 87 -8.11 3.32 15.75
N LYS A 88 -7.40 3.71 16.82
CA LYS A 88 -7.01 5.10 17.09
C LYS A 88 -5.89 5.60 16.20
N LEU A 89 -5.05 4.71 15.64
CA LEU A 89 -3.91 5.12 14.83
C LEU A 89 -4.38 5.90 13.58
N TRP A 90 -5.48 5.49 12.95
CA TRP A 90 -6.09 6.20 11.80
C TRP A 90 -6.73 7.53 12.19
N LYS A 91 -7.32 7.63 13.39
CA LYS A 91 -7.82 8.90 13.94
C LYS A 91 -6.68 9.88 14.27
N GLN A 92 -5.46 9.37 14.49
CA GLN A 92 -4.24 10.16 14.71
C GLN A 92 -3.54 10.60 13.42
N PHE A 93 -3.99 10.14 12.24
CA PHE A 93 -3.56 10.68 10.93
C PHE A 93 -4.08 12.10 10.66
N ASP A 94 -4.62 12.80 11.66
CA ASP A 94 -5.12 14.19 11.57
C ASP A 94 -4.01 15.25 11.37
N GLY A 95 -2.84 14.82 10.90
CA GLY A 95 -1.75 15.69 10.46
C GLY A 95 -0.43 14.94 10.38
N ARG A 96 0.30 15.17 9.27
CA ARG A 96 1.67 14.64 9.03
C ARG A 96 2.57 14.74 10.28
N LYS A 97 2.49 15.85 11.01
CA LYS A 97 3.32 16.11 12.20
C LYS A 97 3.13 15.05 13.30
N ASN A 98 1.90 14.60 13.54
CA ASN A 98 1.60 13.61 14.58
C ASN A 98 2.11 12.23 14.16
N VAL A 99 1.85 11.83 12.91
CA VAL A 99 2.32 10.55 12.36
C VAL A 99 3.85 10.49 12.35
N MET A 100 4.52 11.56 11.91
CA MET A 100 5.99 11.62 11.91
C MET A 100 6.57 11.52 13.33
N LYS A 101 5.89 12.05 14.35
CA LYS A 101 6.29 11.89 15.76
C LYS A 101 6.23 10.41 16.18
N ILE A 102 5.10 9.75 15.93
CA ILE A 102 4.90 8.33 16.24
C ILE A 102 5.94 7.46 15.52
N LEU A 103 6.13 7.67 14.20
CA LEU A 103 7.12 6.93 13.42
C LEU A 103 8.55 7.12 13.96
N LYS A 104 8.88 8.33 14.42
CA LYS A 104 10.18 8.61 15.03
C LYS A 104 10.34 7.91 16.37
N GLU A 105 9.30 7.88 17.20
CA GLU A 105 9.30 7.15 18.46
C GLU A 105 9.51 5.65 18.22
N LEU A 106 8.73 5.04 17.32
CA LEU A 106 8.86 3.63 16.93
C LEU A 106 10.25 3.29 16.39
N LEU A 107 10.80 4.12 15.49
CA LEU A 107 12.14 3.92 14.96
C LEU A 107 13.21 3.97 16.07
N ASN A 108 13.07 4.88 17.02
CA ASN A 108 14.03 5.03 18.12
C ASN A 108 13.94 3.90 19.14
N GLU A 109 12.73 3.41 19.44
CA GLU A 109 12.51 2.23 20.27
C GLU A 109 13.13 1.00 19.61
N ARG A 110 12.86 0.80 18.31
CA ARG A 110 13.40 -0.30 17.52
C ARG A 110 14.93 -0.31 17.50
N LYS A 111 15.57 0.86 17.37
CA LYS A 111 17.05 1.00 17.43
C LYS A 111 17.67 0.62 18.78
N LYS A 112 16.95 0.77 19.89
CA LYS A 112 17.47 0.53 21.25
C LYS A 112 17.26 -0.91 21.73
N ALA A 113 16.26 -1.57 21.20
CA ALA A 113 15.89 -2.90 21.63
C ALA A 113 16.81 -3.97 21.04
N THR A 114 17.00 -5.04 21.83
CA THR A 114 17.90 -6.15 21.54
C THR A 114 17.19 -7.36 20.92
N CYS A 115 15.86 -7.40 20.96
CA CYS A 115 15.02 -8.51 20.51
C CYS A 115 13.63 -7.98 20.12
N TRP A 116 13.06 -8.51 19.04
CA TRP A 116 11.69 -8.26 18.59
C TRP A 116 11.08 -9.55 18.04
N GLU A 117 9.76 -9.69 18.19
CA GLU A 117 9.02 -10.88 17.77
C GLU A 117 8.78 -10.93 16.24
N SER A 118 8.75 -9.78 15.56
CA SER A 118 8.50 -9.68 14.12
C SER A 118 9.47 -8.75 13.41
N VAL A 119 9.99 -9.21 12.27
CA VAL A 119 10.80 -8.41 11.34
C VAL A 119 9.88 -7.62 10.41
N ASP A 120 9.98 -6.30 10.45
CA ASP A 120 9.19 -5.37 9.63
C ASP A 120 10.07 -4.44 8.78
N PHE A 121 9.46 -3.45 8.15
CA PHE A 121 10.20 -2.50 7.32
C PHE A 121 11.13 -1.58 8.12
N ILE A 122 10.84 -1.29 9.39
CA ILE A 122 11.73 -0.51 10.25
C ILE A 122 13.06 -1.24 10.41
N ASP A 123 13.07 -2.57 10.54
CA ASP A 123 14.30 -3.35 10.64
C ASP A 123 15.13 -3.25 9.36
N ILE A 124 14.49 -3.34 8.19
CA ILE A 124 15.14 -3.15 6.88
C ILE A 124 15.77 -1.75 6.79
N LEU A 125 15.07 -0.72 7.27
CA LEU A 125 15.58 0.66 7.27
C LEU A 125 16.71 0.86 8.28
N ILE A 126 16.64 0.24 9.46
CA ILE A 126 17.71 0.31 10.47
C ILE A 126 19.00 -0.31 9.93
N ASP A 127 18.91 -1.44 9.23
CA ASP A 127 20.08 -2.06 8.62
C ASP A 127 20.68 -1.22 7.49
N ASP A 128 19.84 -0.60 6.66
CA ASP A 128 20.29 0.32 5.59
C ASP A 128 20.93 1.59 6.17
N LEU A 129 20.40 2.11 7.29
CA LEU A 129 20.95 3.26 8.02
C LEU A 129 22.34 2.98 8.63
N LYS A 130 22.68 1.71 8.89
CA LYS A 130 24.02 1.33 9.38
C LYS A 130 25.05 1.29 8.25
N ASP A 131 24.63 1.09 7.01
CA ASP A 131 25.52 1.07 5.86
C ASP A 131 25.90 2.50 5.44
N LYS A 132 27.13 2.90 5.78
CA LYS A 132 27.69 4.22 5.43
C LYS A 132 27.83 4.47 3.93
N LYS A 133 27.65 3.46 3.08
CA LYS A 133 27.69 3.61 1.62
C LYS A 133 26.37 4.11 1.04
N THR A 134 25.28 4.06 1.81
CA THR A 134 23.97 4.53 1.36
C THR A 134 23.80 6.02 1.63
N LEU A 135 22.94 6.69 0.85
CA LEU A 135 22.52 8.07 1.14
C LEU A 135 21.37 8.10 2.17
N MET A 136 21.04 6.96 2.78
CA MET A 136 19.95 6.84 3.73
C MET A 136 20.27 7.61 5.00
N ASN A 137 19.29 8.36 5.51
CA ASN A 137 19.35 9.00 6.81
C ASN A 137 17.99 8.90 7.49
N GLU A 138 17.94 9.24 8.77
CA GLU A 138 16.71 9.10 9.56
C GLU A 138 15.53 9.88 8.96
N LYS A 139 15.76 11.06 8.40
CA LYS A 139 14.71 11.86 7.76
C LYS A 139 14.13 11.13 6.53
N ILE A 140 14.99 10.59 5.67
CA ILE A 140 14.57 9.84 4.47
C ILE A 140 13.81 8.57 4.87
N ALA A 141 14.29 7.85 5.88
CA ALA A 141 13.63 6.65 6.38
C ALA A 141 12.21 6.95 6.89
N LEU A 142 12.04 8.01 7.67
CA LEU A 142 10.73 8.45 8.16
C LEU A 142 9.82 8.96 7.04
N ASP A 143 10.36 9.74 6.09
CA ASP A 143 9.62 10.22 4.92
C ASP A 143 9.15 9.04 4.04
N LEU A 144 9.97 8.00 3.89
CA LEU A 144 9.61 6.78 3.17
C LEU A 144 8.53 5.96 3.90
N LEU A 145 8.66 5.77 5.22
CA LEU A 145 7.64 5.11 6.04
C LEU A 145 6.28 5.80 5.93
N PHE A 146 6.27 7.13 6.09
CA PHE A 146 5.05 7.93 5.98
C PHE A 146 4.42 7.79 4.59
N LEU A 147 5.22 7.93 3.53
CA LEU A 147 4.75 7.78 2.17
C LEU A 147 4.12 6.42 1.92
N LEU A 148 4.77 5.33 2.36
CA LEU A 148 4.26 3.97 2.13
C LEU A 148 2.97 3.70 2.91
N LEU A 149 2.86 4.19 4.15
CA LEU A 149 1.63 4.11 4.95
C LEU A 149 0.47 4.84 4.24
N PHE A 150 0.70 6.08 3.81
CA PHE A 150 -0.30 6.87 3.13
C PHE A 150 -0.70 6.26 1.78
N ALA A 151 0.29 5.86 0.97
CA ALA A 151 0.05 5.27 -0.35
C ALA A 151 -0.72 3.95 -0.23
N GLY A 152 -0.38 3.10 0.73
CA GLY A 152 -1.11 1.86 0.98
C GLY A 152 -2.55 2.12 1.42
N PHE A 153 -2.79 3.10 2.29
CA PHE A 153 -4.13 3.41 2.77
C PHE A 153 -5.03 4.03 1.71
N GLU A 154 -4.66 5.18 1.16
CA GLU A 154 -5.55 5.95 0.28
C GLU A 154 -5.94 5.16 -0.97
N THR A 155 -4.97 4.48 -1.59
CA THR A 155 -5.21 3.77 -2.86
C THR A 155 -6.02 2.49 -2.68
N THR A 156 -5.69 1.66 -1.69
CA THR A 156 -6.38 0.37 -1.49
C THR A 156 -7.78 0.57 -0.92
N SER A 157 -7.95 1.47 0.05
CA SER A 157 -9.26 1.83 0.60
C SER A 157 -10.21 2.35 -0.49
N SER A 158 -9.73 3.25 -1.35
CA SER A 158 -10.48 3.75 -2.50
C SER A 158 -10.82 2.63 -3.50
N GLY A 159 -9.88 1.72 -3.75
CA GLY A 159 -10.08 0.59 -4.67
C GLY A 159 -11.12 -0.41 -4.18
N ILE A 160 -11.05 -0.80 -2.91
CA ILE A 160 -12.04 -1.70 -2.29
C ILE A 160 -13.42 -1.01 -2.27
N THR A 161 -13.49 0.25 -1.86
CA THR A 161 -14.74 1.02 -1.84
C THR A 161 -15.37 1.12 -3.22
N ALA A 162 -14.58 1.43 -4.24
CA ALA A 162 -15.06 1.49 -5.62
C ALA A 162 -15.56 0.12 -6.10
N THR A 163 -14.80 -0.94 -5.83
CA THR A 163 -15.16 -2.32 -6.19
C THR A 163 -16.51 -2.71 -5.57
N LEU A 164 -16.68 -2.49 -4.27
CA LEU A 164 -17.95 -2.76 -3.58
C LEU A 164 -19.09 -1.94 -4.17
N LYS A 165 -18.88 -0.64 -4.38
CA LYS A 165 -19.89 0.24 -4.97
C LYS A 165 -20.36 -0.25 -6.34
N PHE A 166 -19.43 -0.60 -7.23
CA PHE A 166 -19.79 -1.10 -8.56
C PHE A 166 -20.47 -2.47 -8.52
N LEU A 167 -19.99 -3.39 -7.67
CA LEU A 167 -20.61 -4.70 -7.49
C LEU A 167 -22.03 -4.62 -6.93
N THR A 168 -22.31 -3.70 -6.00
CA THR A 168 -23.68 -3.50 -5.48
C THR A 168 -24.66 -3.01 -6.54
N GLY A 169 -24.16 -2.39 -7.62
CA GLY A 169 -24.95 -1.95 -8.76
C GLY A 169 -25.09 -2.97 -9.90
N ASP A 170 -24.34 -4.08 -9.86
CA ASP A 170 -24.37 -5.13 -10.89
C ASP A 170 -24.56 -6.53 -10.26
N PRO A 171 -25.82 -6.97 -10.09
CA PRO A 171 -26.13 -8.27 -9.51
C PRO A 171 -25.56 -9.45 -10.32
N LYS A 172 -25.39 -9.32 -11.64
CA LYS A 172 -24.85 -10.39 -12.48
C LYS A 172 -23.37 -10.59 -12.20
N ALA A 173 -22.62 -9.49 -12.16
CA ALA A 173 -21.20 -9.54 -11.79
C ALA A 173 -21.02 -10.09 -10.38
N LEU A 174 -21.86 -9.67 -9.41
CA LEU A 174 -21.79 -10.20 -8.05
C LEU A 174 -22.09 -11.71 -8.00
N GLN A 175 -23.06 -12.20 -8.79
CA GLN A 175 -23.36 -13.61 -8.89
C GLN A 175 -22.18 -14.41 -9.47
N GLU A 176 -21.61 -13.96 -10.60
CA GLU A 176 -20.47 -14.63 -11.22
C GLU A 176 -19.24 -14.66 -10.31
N LEU A 177 -18.97 -13.56 -9.60
CA LEU A 177 -17.91 -13.49 -8.58
C LEU A 177 -18.15 -14.49 -7.44
N THR A 178 -19.39 -14.60 -6.99
CA THR A 178 -19.80 -15.55 -5.94
C THR A 178 -19.64 -16.99 -6.39
N GLU A 179 -20.01 -17.30 -7.64
CA GLU A 179 -19.85 -18.61 -8.24
C GLU A 179 -18.36 -18.99 -8.39
N GLU A 180 -17.50 -18.07 -8.84
CA GLU A 180 -16.05 -18.27 -8.90
C GLU A 180 -15.48 -18.69 -7.54
N HIS A 181 -15.77 -17.94 -6.47
CA HIS A 181 -15.26 -18.21 -5.13
C HIS A 181 -15.86 -19.48 -4.51
N ASN A 182 -17.15 -19.76 -4.74
CA ASN A 182 -17.78 -21.00 -4.30
C ASN A 182 -17.15 -22.23 -4.97
N ASN A 183 -16.83 -22.14 -6.26
CA ASN A 183 -16.16 -23.23 -6.98
C ASN A 183 -14.73 -23.46 -6.47
N ILE A 184 -14.00 -22.40 -6.12
CA ILE A 184 -12.70 -22.53 -5.45
C ILE A 184 -12.88 -23.26 -4.11
N ARG A 185 -13.80 -22.80 -3.25
CA ARG A 185 -14.03 -23.39 -1.93
C ARG A 185 -14.46 -24.86 -1.99
N LYS A 186 -15.32 -25.24 -2.94
CA LYS A 186 -15.77 -26.63 -3.15
C LYS A 186 -14.66 -27.59 -3.53
N ARG A 187 -13.59 -27.10 -4.17
CA ARG A 187 -12.43 -27.93 -4.56
C ARG A 187 -11.47 -28.19 -3.40
N ARG A 188 -11.60 -27.46 -2.28
CA ARG A 188 -10.74 -27.65 -1.11
C ARG A 188 -11.12 -28.93 -0.37
N ALA A 189 -10.11 -29.66 0.10
CA ALA A 189 -10.32 -30.77 1.02
C ALA A 189 -10.84 -30.30 2.38
N ASN A 190 -10.36 -29.15 2.85
CA ASN A 190 -10.87 -28.46 4.04
C ASN A 190 -11.42 -27.07 3.62
N PRO A 191 -12.73 -26.82 3.76
CA PRO A 191 -13.34 -25.53 3.39
C PRO A 191 -12.74 -24.32 4.13
N ASP A 192 -12.16 -24.55 5.32
CA ASP A 192 -11.63 -23.50 6.20
C ASP A 192 -10.11 -23.37 6.12
N SER A 193 -9.46 -24.06 5.17
CA SER A 193 -8.04 -23.86 4.92
C SER A 193 -7.75 -22.45 4.39
N GLU A 194 -6.54 -21.97 4.66
CA GLU A 194 -6.04 -20.72 4.07
C GLU A 194 -5.99 -20.79 2.54
N ILE A 195 -6.10 -19.63 1.90
CA ILE A 195 -6.02 -19.47 0.46
C ILE A 195 -4.61 -19.80 -0.01
N THR A 196 -4.53 -20.57 -1.08
CA THR A 196 -3.25 -20.90 -1.70
C THR A 196 -2.91 -19.94 -2.83
N TRP A 197 -1.63 -19.84 -3.17
CA TRP A 197 -1.18 -19.06 -4.32
C TRP A 197 -1.79 -19.50 -5.65
N GLU A 198 -2.02 -20.81 -5.81
CA GLU A 198 -2.65 -21.35 -7.03
C GLU A 198 -4.12 -20.98 -7.13
N GLU A 199 -4.84 -20.96 -6.01
CA GLU A 199 -6.22 -20.49 -5.96
C GLU A 199 -6.31 -19.00 -6.30
N TYR A 200 -5.45 -18.16 -5.69
CA TYR A 200 -5.37 -16.73 -6.01
C TYR A 200 -5.17 -16.50 -7.52
N LYS A 201 -4.21 -17.20 -8.14
CA LYS A 201 -3.98 -17.11 -9.59
C LYS A 201 -5.16 -17.59 -10.44
N SER A 202 -6.04 -18.43 -9.88
CA SER A 202 -7.21 -18.95 -10.59
C SER A 202 -8.41 -18.00 -10.62
N MET A 203 -8.38 -16.91 -9.83
CA MET A 203 -9.46 -15.93 -9.68
C MET A 203 -9.54 -14.94 -10.87
N LYS A 204 -9.86 -15.47 -12.05
CA LYS A 204 -9.87 -14.71 -13.32
C LYS A 204 -10.94 -13.63 -13.33
N PHE A 205 -12.16 -13.95 -12.91
CA PHE A 205 -13.27 -13.00 -12.91
C PHE A 205 -13.06 -11.92 -11.84
N THR A 206 -12.57 -12.30 -10.66
CA THR A 206 -12.12 -11.33 -9.64
C THR A 206 -11.11 -10.34 -10.21
N SER A 207 -10.14 -10.80 -11.01
CA SER A 207 -9.19 -9.92 -11.68
C SER A 207 -9.88 -8.95 -12.66
N HIS A 208 -10.87 -9.40 -13.44
CA HIS A 208 -11.65 -8.50 -14.30
C HIS A 208 -12.41 -7.44 -13.49
N VAL A 209 -13.05 -7.84 -12.40
CA VAL A 209 -13.75 -6.92 -11.49
C VAL A 209 -12.80 -5.86 -10.93
N ILE A 210 -11.62 -6.26 -10.46
CA ILE A 210 -10.60 -5.32 -9.96
C ILE A 210 -10.16 -4.36 -11.06
N HIS A 211 -9.84 -4.86 -12.25
CA HIS A 211 -9.40 -4.01 -13.36
C HIS A 211 -10.48 -3.01 -13.79
N GLU A 212 -11.74 -3.45 -13.88
CA GLU A 212 -12.85 -2.59 -14.27
C GLU A 212 -13.16 -1.54 -13.19
N ALA A 213 -13.10 -1.92 -11.92
CA ALA A 213 -13.24 -0.97 -10.82
C ALA A 213 -12.13 0.09 -10.85
N LEU A 214 -10.87 -0.29 -11.07
CA LEU A 214 -9.76 0.65 -11.20
C LEU A 214 -9.91 1.55 -12.44
N ARG A 215 -10.41 1.02 -13.56
CA ARG A 215 -10.67 1.76 -14.79
C ARG A 215 -11.73 2.84 -14.59
N LEU A 216 -12.81 2.51 -13.88
CA LEU A 216 -13.94 3.42 -13.65
C LEU A 216 -13.66 4.43 -12.53
N ALA A 217 -13.00 4.00 -11.45
CA ALA A 217 -12.73 4.85 -10.29
C ALA A 217 -11.62 5.87 -10.55
N ASN A 218 -10.67 5.55 -11.43
CA ASN A 218 -9.54 6.41 -11.78
C ASN A 218 -8.83 7.00 -10.54
N ILE A 219 -8.45 6.12 -9.60
CA ILE A 219 -7.97 6.47 -8.24
C ILE A 219 -6.77 7.43 -8.25
N ALA A 220 -5.91 7.33 -9.26
CA ALA A 220 -4.74 8.20 -9.44
C ALA A 220 -4.79 8.85 -10.83
N PRO A 221 -5.57 9.93 -11.01
CA PRO A 221 -5.92 10.45 -12.33
C PRO A 221 -4.78 11.22 -13.02
N VAL A 222 -3.76 11.66 -12.27
CA VAL A 222 -2.73 12.58 -12.76
C VAL A 222 -1.34 12.09 -12.35
N MET A 223 -0.41 12.12 -13.29
CA MET A 223 0.97 11.70 -13.07
C MET A 223 1.94 12.74 -13.62
N PHE A 224 2.29 13.68 -12.75
CA PHE A 224 3.15 14.80 -13.10
C PHE A 224 4.54 14.39 -13.65
N ARG A 225 4.94 15.01 -14.75
CA ARG A 225 6.26 14.85 -15.39
C ARG A 225 6.86 16.22 -15.69
N LYS A 226 8.20 16.29 -15.66
CA LYS A 226 8.98 17.45 -16.09
C LYS A 226 9.92 17.00 -17.20
N ALA A 227 9.88 17.66 -18.34
CA ALA A 227 10.85 17.43 -19.41
C ALA A 227 12.25 17.86 -18.94
N THR A 228 13.22 16.96 -19.09
CA THR A 228 14.64 17.24 -18.80
C THR A 228 15.41 17.65 -20.05
N GLU A 229 14.88 17.28 -21.22
CA GLU A 229 15.42 17.54 -22.55
C GLU A 229 14.26 17.91 -23.48
N GLU A 230 14.58 18.45 -24.66
CA GLU A 230 13.56 18.75 -25.66
C GLU A 230 12.93 17.46 -26.20
N VAL A 231 11.60 17.41 -26.23
CA VAL A 231 10.85 16.24 -26.69
C VAL A 231 9.87 16.66 -27.77
N HIS A 232 9.88 15.89 -28.87
CA HIS A 232 8.94 16.02 -29.96
C HIS A 232 7.80 15.04 -29.74
N ILE A 233 6.65 15.54 -29.29
CA ILE A 233 5.43 14.74 -29.22
C ILE A 233 4.67 15.02 -30.51
N LYS A 234 4.16 13.99 -31.19
CA LYS A 234 3.41 14.17 -32.44
C LYS A 234 2.36 15.28 -32.23
N VAL A 235 2.45 16.33 -33.04
CA VAL A 235 1.73 17.62 -33.03
C VAL A 235 2.27 18.81 -32.19
N GLN A 236 3.31 18.67 -31.35
CA GLN A 236 3.90 19.84 -30.66
C GLN A 236 5.36 19.62 -30.22
N CYS A 237 6.24 20.59 -30.55
CA CYS A 237 7.56 20.69 -29.94
C CYS A 237 7.41 21.28 -28.54
N VAL A 238 8.09 20.70 -27.55
CA VAL A 238 8.01 21.22 -26.19
C VAL A 238 9.40 21.46 -25.60
N HIS A 239 9.61 22.70 -25.16
CA HIS A 239 10.90 23.19 -24.69
C HIS A 239 11.00 23.15 -23.14
N PRO A 240 12.14 22.75 -22.56
CA PRO A 240 12.35 22.79 -21.11
C PRO A 240 12.40 24.23 -20.53
N PRO A 241 11.91 24.48 -19.30
CA PRO A 241 11.27 23.54 -18.38
C PRO A 241 9.74 23.54 -18.51
N CYS A 242 9.19 22.61 -19.29
CA CYS A 242 7.74 22.35 -19.36
C CYS A 242 7.31 21.21 -18.42
N ARG A 243 6.12 21.36 -17.82
CA ARG A 243 5.48 20.40 -16.91
C ARG A 243 4.23 19.84 -17.60
N TYR A 244 3.99 18.54 -17.44
CA TYR A 244 2.83 17.84 -18.00
C TYR A 244 2.12 17.02 -16.94
N TYR A 245 0.84 16.74 -17.19
CA TYR A 245 -0.08 16.00 -16.33
C TYR A 245 -0.20 14.54 -16.77
#